data_AF-W9Z0H8-F1
#
_entry.id   AF-W9Z0H8-F1
#
_cell.length_a   1.000
_cell.length_b   1.000
_cell.length_c   1.000
_cell.angle_alpha   90.00
_cell.angle_beta   90.00
_cell.angle_gamma   90.00
#
_symmetry.space_group_name_H-M   'P 1'
#
loop_
_entity.id
_entity.type
_entity.pdbx_description
1 polymer ?
#
loop_
_entity_poly.entity_id
_entity_poly.type
_entity_poly.pdbx_seq_one_letter_code
_entity_poly.pdbx_strand_id
1 'polypeptide(L)'
;MEMLAVGGIMGFIYGTVTIFQYGAGQAGVMRTLGKYMVGSGATFSVFMGIGSLIRSDSPQMASSAWARSHYPPLVHPRRDRLQSQR
;
A
#
# COMPACT_ATOMS: atom_id res chain seq x y z
N MET A 1 0.55 12.50 -5.25
CA MET A 1 -0.77 12.96 -5.77
C MET A 1 -1.83 11.86 -5.71
N GLU A 2 -1.51 10.61 -6.04
CA GLU A 2 -2.45 9.47 -6.06
C GLU A 2 -3.24 9.22 -4.76
N MET A 3 -2.65 9.38 -3.57
CA MET A 3 -3.28 9.01 -2.30
C MET A 3 -4.44 9.94 -1.92
N LEU A 4 -4.34 11.21 -2.32
CA LEU A 4 -5.42 12.19 -2.15
C LEU A 4 -6.57 11.92 -3.10
N ALA A 5 -6.28 11.43 -4.32
CA ALA A 5 -7.29 11.05 -5.29
C ALA A 5 -8.12 9.86 -4.79
N VAL A 6 -7.49 8.80 -4.26
CA VAL A 6 -8.20 7.64 -3.70
C VAL A 6 -9.10 8.05 -2.54
N GLY A 7 -8.58 8.84 -1.59
CA GLY A 7 -9.37 9.34 -0.46
C GLY A 7 -10.53 10.23 -0.92
N GLY A 8 -10.31 11.11 -1.90
CA GLY A 8 -11.35 11.95 -2.49
C GLY A 8 -12.43 11.17 -3.24
N ILE A 9 -12.06 10.14 -4.01
CA ILE A 9 -13.01 9.28 -4.73
C ILE A 9 -13.83 8.44 -3.75
N MET A 10 -13.22 7.87 -2.71
CA MET A 10 -13.95 7.11 -1.69
C MET A 10 -14.93 7.99 -0.92
N GLY A 11 -14.54 9.22 -0.59
CA GLY A 11 -15.45 10.20 0.01
C GLY A 11 -16.54 10.69 -0.92
N PHE A 12 -16.25 10.77 -2.22
CA PHE A 12 -17.26 11.09 -3.23
C PHE A 12 -18.30 9.98 -3.32
N ILE A 13 -17.90 8.72 -3.48
CA ILE A 13 -18.82 7.58 -3.56
C ILE A 13 -19.67 7.50 -2.29
N TYR A 14 -19.03 7.50 -1.12
CA TYR A 14 -19.74 7.40 0.16
C TYR A 14 -20.65 8.61 0.41
N GLY A 15 -20.17 9.82 0.11
CA GLY A 15 -20.93 11.05 0.23
C GLY A 15 -22.15 11.09 -0.69
N THR A 16 -22.00 10.63 -1.94
CA THR A 16 -23.11 10.60 -2.90
C THR A 16 -24.16 9.56 -2.48
N VAL A 17 -23.73 8.37 -2.05
CA VAL A 17 -24.63 7.33 -1.52
C VAL A 17 -25.36 7.78 -0.26
N THR A 18 -24.69 8.51 0.63
CA THR A 18 -25.32 9.06 1.85
C THR A 18 -26.38 10.10 1.50
N ILE A 19 -26.11 10.94 0.51
CA ILE A 19 -27.07 11.96 0.02
C ILE A 19 -28.28 11.30 -0.64
N PHE A 20 -28.10 10.22 -1.42
CA PHE A 20 -29.21 9.50 -2.03
C PHE A 20 -30.07 8.74 -1.01
N GLN A 21 -29.46 8.17 0.04
CA GLN A 21 -30.19 7.37 1.02
C GLN A 21 -30.83 8.21 2.13
N TYR A 22 -30.15 9.23 2.63
CA TYR A 22 -30.58 10.02 3.79
C TYR A 22 -30.92 11.48 3.45
N GLY A 23 -30.80 11.86 2.18
CA GLY A 23 -30.98 13.23 1.73
C GLY A 23 -29.73 14.09 2.00
N ALA A 24 -29.68 15.24 1.34
CA ALA A 24 -28.56 16.18 1.43
C ALA A 24 -28.35 16.84 2.80
N GLY A 25 -29.27 16.62 3.75
CA GLY A 25 -29.37 17.36 5.01
C GLY A 25 -29.69 18.84 4.80
N GLN A 26 -29.83 19.59 5.90
CA GLN A 26 -30.18 21.02 5.86
C GLN A 26 -29.12 21.93 5.21
N ALA A 27 -27.91 21.40 4.98
CA ALA A 27 -26.77 22.15 4.44
C ALA A 27 -26.58 22.01 2.91
N GLY A 28 -27.40 21.19 2.24
CA GLY A 28 -27.35 20.97 0.79
C GLY A 28 -26.29 19.96 0.33
N VAL A 29 -26.46 19.47 -0.91
CA VAL A 29 -25.70 18.35 -1.49
C VAL A 29 -24.20 18.64 -1.51
N MET A 30 -23.83 19.83 -1.98
CA MET A 30 -22.44 20.21 -2.20
C MET A 30 -21.62 20.28 -0.90
N ARG A 31 -22.24 20.69 0.21
CA ARG A 31 -21.57 20.83 1.51
C ARG A 31 -21.40 19.49 2.21
N THR A 32 -22.40 18.62 2.10
CA THR A 32 -22.34 17.24 2.64
C THR A 32 -21.29 16.43 1.88
N LEU A 33 -21.33 16.49 0.55
CA LEU A 33 -20.39 15.80 -0.33
C LEU A 33 -18.94 16.30 -0.10
N GLY A 34 -18.76 17.62 -0.02
CA GLY A 34 -17.46 18.22 0.32
C GLY A 34 -16.92 17.78 1.69
N LYS A 35 -17.77 17.68 2.73
CA LYS A 35 -17.36 17.15 4.04
C LYS A 35 -16.89 15.70 3.95
N TYR A 36 -17.59 14.85 3.21
CA TYR A 36 -17.18 13.46 3.05
C TYR A 36 -15.87 13.34 2.26
N MET A 37 -15.72 14.07 1.16
CA MET A 37 -14.49 14.06 0.35
C MET A 37 -13.27 14.59 1.11
N VAL A 38 -13.42 15.68 1.87
CA VAL A 38 -12.33 16.25 2.68
C VAL A 38 -12.01 15.33 3.87
N GLY A 39 -13.04 14.82 4.56
CA GLY A 39 -12.88 13.94 5.71
C GLY A 39 -12.22 12.59 5.36
N SER A 40 -12.64 11.97 4.26
CA SER A 40 -12.02 10.73 3.76
C SER A 40 -10.64 10.99 3.16
N GLY A 41 -10.45 12.10 2.44
CA GLY A 41 -9.16 12.51 1.88
C GLY A 41 -8.09 12.69 2.96
N ALA A 42 -8.44 13.35 4.07
CA ALA A 42 -7.55 13.56 5.20
C ALA A 42 -7.15 12.24 5.88
N THR A 43 -8.10 11.35 6.13
CA THR A 43 -7.81 10.08 6.83
C THR A 43 -7.04 9.09 5.95
N PHE A 44 -7.46 8.90 4.69
CA PHE A 44 -6.75 8.00 3.78
C PHE A 44 -5.33 8.48 3.48
N SER A 45 -5.10 9.80 3.34
CA SER A 45 -3.75 10.33 3.09
C SER A 45 -2.80 10.13 4.27
N VAL A 46 -3.28 10.12 5.51
CA VAL A 46 -2.46 9.80 6.68
C VAL A 46 -2.11 8.30 6.72
N PHE A 47 -3.09 7.41 6.65
CA PHE A 47 -2.85 5.95 6.72
C PHE A 47 -2.06 5.44 5.51
N MET A 48 -2.44 5.85 4.30
CA MET A 48 -1.75 5.46 3.07
C MET A 48 -0.41 6.18 2.92
N GLY A 49 -0.26 7.39 3.47
CA GLY A 49 1.00 8.11 3.54
C GLY A 49 2.03 7.40 4.42
N ILE A 50 1.64 6.97 5.62
CA ILE A 50 2.49 6.18 6.52
C ILE A 50 2.84 4.82 5.88
N GLY A 51 1.84 4.12 5.33
CA GLY A 51 2.07 2.84 4.64
C GLY A 51 2.99 2.98 3.41
N SER A 52 2.88 4.08 2.68
CA SER A 52 3.78 4.38 1.57
C SER A 52 5.18 4.73 2.04
N LEU A 53 5.33 5.50 3.11
CA LEU A 53 6.65 5.82 3.70
C LEU A 53 7.40 4.55 4.08
N ILE A 54 6.73 3.63 4.80
CA ILE A 54 7.33 2.35 5.21
C ILE A 54 7.71 1.50 3.97
N ARG A 55 6.86 1.48 2.93
CA ARG A 55 7.16 0.76 1.70
C ARG A 55 8.29 1.40 0.90
N SER A 56 8.42 2.72 0.93
CA SER A 56 9.41 3.52 0.20
C SER A 56 10.81 3.48 0.81
N ASP A 57 10.99 3.06 2.06
CA ASP A 57 12.32 2.75 2.64
C ASP A 57 12.88 1.39 2.18
N SER A 58 12.02 0.52 1.65
CA SER A 58 12.37 -0.84 1.21
C SER A 58 12.74 -1.04 -0.27
N PRO A 59 12.51 -0.18 -1.28
CA PRO A 59 12.67 -0.56 -2.69
C PRO A 59 14.12 -0.88 -3.07
N GLN A 60 15.08 -0.08 -2.59
CA GLN A 60 16.51 -0.32 -2.82
C GLN A 60 17.02 -1.53 -2.03
N MET A 61 16.49 -1.74 -0.82
CA MET A 61 16.89 -2.87 0.03
C MET A 61 16.25 -4.18 -0.44
N ALA A 62 15.00 -4.14 -0.90
CA ALA A 62 14.27 -5.26 -1.49
C ALA A 62 14.85 -5.64 -2.86
N SER A 63 15.23 -4.69 -3.72
CA SER A 63 15.92 -5.03 -4.98
C SER A 63 17.29 -5.66 -4.72
N SER A 64 18.06 -5.15 -3.76
CA SER A 64 19.35 -5.75 -3.38
C SER A 64 19.20 -7.09 -2.65
N ALA A 65 18.13 -7.30 -1.88
CA ALA A 65 17.84 -8.56 -1.20
C ALA A 65 17.31 -9.62 -2.17
N TRP A 66 16.48 -9.22 -3.13
CA TRP A 66 15.95 -10.08 -4.19
C TRP A 66 17.03 -10.45 -5.23
N ALA A 67 17.93 -9.51 -5.55
CA ALA A 67 19.13 -9.78 -6.34
C ALA A 67 20.09 -10.72 -5.60
N ARG A 68 20.26 -10.54 -4.28
CA ARG A 68 21.02 -11.48 -3.45
C ARG A 68 20.36 -12.86 -3.43
N SER A 69 19.05 -12.99 -3.26
CA SER A 69 18.39 -14.31 -3.22
C SER A 69 18.49 -15.11 -4.53
N HIS A 70 18.87 -14.48 -5.64
CA HIS A 70 19.14 -15.13 -6.93
C HIS A 70 20.59 -15.64 -7.07
N TYR A 71 21.37 -15.75 -5.98
CA TYR A 71 22.70 -16.39 -6.07
C TYR A 71 22.55 -17.83 -6.61
N PRO A 72 23.42 -18.25 -7.56
CA PRO A 72 23.40 -19.62 -8.06
C PRO A 72 23.68 -20.59 -6.90
N PRO A 73 22.95 -21.72 -6.83
CA PRO A 73 23.11 -22.68 -5.75
C PRO A 73 24.56 -23.20 -5.73
N LEU A 74 25.23 -23.00 -4.60
CA LEU A 74 26.62 -23.39 -4.42
C LEU A 74 26.67 -24.90 -4.16
N VAL A 75 26.85 -25.68 -5.23
CA VAL A 75 26.91 -27.15 -5.15
C VAL A 75 28.26 -27.54 -4.55
N HIS A 76 28.24 -27.98 -3.30
CA HIS A 76 29.42 -28.61 -2.71
C HIS A 76 29.66 -29.96 -3.40
N PRO A 77 30.86 -30.20 -3.96
CA PRO A 77 31.19 -31.52 -4.49
C PRO A 77 31.06 -32.53 -3.35
N ARG A 78 30.35 -33.63 -3.62
CA ARG A 78 30.24 -34.75 -2.70
C ARG A 78 31.67 -35.18 -2.38
N ARG A 79 32.08 -35.04 -1.12
CA ARG A 79 33.33 -35.62 -0.62
C ARG A 79 33.12 -37.12 -0.63
N ASP A 80 33.41 -37.75 -1.75
CA ASP A 80 33.43 -39.19 -1.85
C ASP A 80 34.51 -39.68 -0.87
N ARG A 81 34.06 -40.63 -0.05
CA ARG A 81 34.75 -41.32 1.03
C ARG A 81 35.97 -42.10 0.48
N LEU A 82 36.97 -41.40 -0.03
CA LEU A 82 38.27 -41.95 -0.45
C LEU A 82 39.35 -41.79 0.63
N GLN A 83 38.95 -41.51 1.87
CA GLN A 83 39.86 -41.36 3.01
C GLN A 83 39.62 -42.39 4.13
N SER A 84 38.97 -43.52 3.83
CA SER A 84 38.73 -44.60 4.79
C SER A 84 38.90 -45.99 4.17
N GLN A 85 40.03 -46.23 3.52
CA GLN A 85 40.76 -47.50 3.65
C GLN A 85 42.13 -47.32 2.99
N ARG A 86 43.03 -46.69 3.75
CA ARG A 86 44.43 -47.13 3.77
C ARG A 86 44.49 -48.45 4.54
#